data_AF-A0A971J436-F1
#
_entry.id   AF-A0A971J436-F1
#
_cell.length_a   1.000
_cell.length_b   1.000
_cell.length_c   1.000
_cell.angle_alpha   90.00
_cell.angle_beta   90.00
_cell.angle_gamma   90.00
#
_symmetry.space_group_name_H-M   'P 1'
#
loop_
_entity.id
_entity.type
_entity.pdbx_description
1 polymer ?
#
loop_
_entity_poly.entity_id
_entity_poly.type
_entity_poly.pdbx_seq_one_letter_code
_entity_poly.pdbx_strand_id
1 'polypeptide(L)' 'MTYLVDIEAFHGPLDLLLFLIEKNELNIYDIPIAFITDQYLQYLQATGEFDLENMGEFLVMDTYLMNLKTRLLLPRTE' A
#
# COMPACT_ATOMS: atom_id res chain seq x y z
N MET A 1 16.64 -9.86 -11.47
CA MET A 1 17.25 -8.86 -10.57
C MET A 1 16.27 -8.62 -9.45
N THR A 2 16.63 -9.02 -8.23
CA THR A 2 15.81 -8.79 -7.03
C THR A 2 16.08 -7.36 -6.59
N TYR A 3 15.17 -6.44 -6.89
CA TYR A 3 15.25 -5.06 -6.41
C TYR A 3 14.89 -5.06 -4.92
N LEU A 4 15.90 -4.92 -4.06
CA LEU A 4 15.71 -4.43 -2.69
C LEU A 4 15.42 -2.94 -2.83
N VAL A 5 14.15 -2.60 -2.81
CA VAL A 5 13.72 -1.21 -2.78
C VAL A 5 13.70 -0.83 -1.29
N ASP A 6 14.57 0.09 -0.91
CA ASP A 6 14.71 0.56 0.45
C ASP A 6 13.57 1.53 0.77
N ILE A 7 12.88 1.37 1.90
CA ILE A 7 11.78 2.29 2.27
C ILE A 7 12.33 3.66 2.64
N GLU A 8 13.63 3.78 2.96
CA GLU A 8 14.32 5.06 3.12
C GLU A 8 14.24 5.96 1.86
N ALA A 9 13.88 5.41 0.69
CA ALA A 9 13.71 6.18 -0.54
C ALA A 9 12.33 6.82 -0.71
N PHE A 10 11.30 6.43 0.06
CA PHE A 10 9.95 6.96 -0.10
C PHE A 10 9.66 8.03 0.95
N HIS A 11 9.14 9.17 0.49
CA HIS A 11 8.80 10.29 1.35
C HIS A 11 7.44 10.13 2.06
N GLY A 12 6.93 8.90 2.20
CA GLY A 12 5.67 8.59 2.88
C GLY A 12 4.77 7.59 2.13
N PRO A 13 3.58 7.30 2.67
CA PRO A 13 2.69 6.25 2.14
C PRO A 13 2.10 6.57 0.76
N LEU A 14 1.88 7.85 0.44
CA LEU A 14 1.36 8.27 -0.87
C LEU A 14 2.38 8.07 -1.99
N ASP A 15 3.66 8.29 -1.69
CA ASP A 15 4.76 8.12 -2.64
C ASP A 15 4.93 6.63 -2.98
N LEU A 16 4.85 5.77 -1.95
CA LEU A 16 4.80 4.32 -2.14
C LEU A 16 3.59 3.89 -2.98
N LEU A 17 2.40 4.46 -2.74
CA LEU A 17 1.23 4.16 -3.56
C LEU A 17 1.40 4.59 -5.01
N LEU A 18 1.95 5.78 -5.26
CA LEU A 18 2.22 6.28 -6.60
C LEU A 18 3.21 5.35 -7.34
N PHE A 19 4.29 4.98 -6.68
CA PHE A 19 5.25 4.02 -7.19
C PHE A 19 4.59 2.67 -7.53
N LEU A 20 3.71 2.16 -6.68
CA LEU A 20 3.01 0.90 -6.94
C LEU A 20 2.02 1.02 -8.10
N ILE A 21 1.34 2.16 -8.27
CA ILE A 21 0.45 2.43 -9.39
C ILE A 21 1.24 2.46 -10.70
N GLU A 22 2.36 3.19 -10.73
CA GLU A 22 3.24 3.26 -11.90
C GLU A 22 3.85 1.90 -12.24
N LYS A 23 4.38 1.19 -11.24
CA LYS A 23 5.02 -0.13 -11.40
C LYS A 23 4.07 -1.19 -11.98
N ASN A 24 2.78 -1.11 -11.63
CA ASN A 24 1.76 -2.06 -12.11
C ASN A 24 0.98 -1.52 -13.32
N GLU A 25 1.40 -0.39 -13.90
CA GLU A 25 0.76 0.26 -15.05
C GLU A 25 -0.75 0.50 -14.84
N LEU A 26 -1.14 0.84 -13.61
CA LEU A 26 -2.53 1.06 -13.24
C LEU A 26 -2.98 2.47 -13.62
N ASN A 27 -4.25 2.59 -14.02
CA ASN A 27 -4.87 3.89 -14.23
C ASN A 27 -5.19 4.55 -12.88
N ILE A 28 -4.67 5.76 -12.64
CA ILE A 28 -4.92 6.51 -11.39
C ILE A 28 -6.41 6.81 -11.15
N TYR A 29 -7.22 6.87 -12.21
CA TYR A 29 -8.67 7.09 -12.11
C TYR A 29 -9.45 5.80 -11.85
N ASP A 30 -8.84 4.63 -12.06
CA ASP A 30 -9.48 3.32 -11.91
C ASP A 30 -8.49 2.33 -11.29
N ILE A 31 -8.29 2.48 -9.98
CA ILE A 31 -7.33 1.69 -9.20
C ILE A 31 -8.07 0.51 -8.56
N PRO A 32 -7.69 -0.75 -8.86
CA PRO A 32 -8.24 -1.91 -8.15
C PRO A 32 -7.75 -1.93 -6.70
N ILE A 33 -8.56 -1.36 -5.79
CA ILE A 33 -8.20 -1.17 -4.37
C ILE A 33 -7.74 -2.47 -3.70
N ALA A 34 -8.41 -3.59 -3.98
CA ALA A 34 -8.02 -4.87 -3.39
C ALA A 34 -6.59 -5.28 -3.74
N PHE A 35 -6.19 -5.06 -5.00
CA PHE A 35 -4.86 -5.40 -5.51
C PHE A 35 -3.78 -4.44 -5.00
N ILE A 36 -4.04 -3.12 -5.07
CA ILE A 36 -3.04 -2.12 -4.62
C ILE A 36 -2.78 -2.24 -3.12
N THR A 37 -3.81 -2.52 -2.32
CA THR A 37 -3.68 -2.76 -0.87
C THR A 37 -2.80 -3.98 -0.59
N ASP A 38 -2.98 -5.07 -1.34
CA ASP A 38 -2.16 -6.28 -1.15
C ASP A 38 -0.70 -6.04 -1.51
N GLN A 39 -0.44 -5.32 -2.61
CA GLN A 39 0.91 -4.93 -3.01
C GLN A 39 1.57 -4.01 -1.97
N TYR A 40 0.83 -3.05 -1.45
CA TYR A 40 1.29 -2.12 -0.41
C TYR A 40 1.71 -2.87 0.87
N LEU A 41 0.84 -3.75 1.37
CA LEU A 41 1.11 -4.57 2.55
C LEU A 41 2.28 -5.54 2.34
N GLN A 42 2.33 -6.19 1.17
CA GLN A 42 3.42 -7.09 0.83
C GLN A 42 4.76 -6.34 0.81
N TYR A 43 4.75 -5.12 0.28
CA TYR A 43 5.94 -4.28 0.23
C TYR A 43 6.42 -3.89 1.64
N LEU A 44 5.51 -3.47 2.52
CA LEU A 44 5.81 -3.15 3.91
C LEU A 44 6.30 -4.37 4.72
N GLN A 45 5.82 -5.58 4.41
CA GLN A 45 6.28 -6.81 5.05
C GLN A 45 7.65 -7.28 4.55
N ALA A 46 7.92 -7.12 3.25
CA ALA A 46 9.14 -7.63 2.60
C ALA A 46 10.42 -6.89 3.03
N THR A 47 10.25 -5.71 3.59
CA THR A 47 11.31 -4.76 3.84
C THR A 47 11.83 -4.82 5.30
N GLY A 48 11.25 -5.69 6.14
CA GLY A 48 11.76 -6.00 7.49
C GLY A 48 11.30 -5.03 8.57
N GLU A 49 11.59 -5.32 9.84
CA GLU A 49 11.22 -4.50 11.01
C GLU A 49 11.70 -3.05 10.86
N PHE A 50 10.85 -2.18 10.31
CA PHE A 50 11.12 -0.76 10.25
C PHE A 50 11.03 -0.17 11.64
N ASP A 51 11.96 0.74 11.90
CA ASP A 51 11.97 1.62 13.05
C ASP A 51 10.56 2.15 13.31
N LEU A 52 9.93 1.68 14.39
CA LEU A 52 8.54 1.95 14.75
C LEU A 52 8.26 3.47 14.80
N GLU A 53 9.29 4.28 15.02
CA GLU A 53 9.26 5.75 15.09
C GLU A 53 8.87 6.42 13.75
N ASN A 54 9.25 5.84 12.59
CA ASN A 54 8.98 6.44 11.27
C ASN A 54 7.76 5.82 10.54
N MET A 55 7.13 4.79 11.12
CA MET A 55 6.04 4.04 10.48
C MET A 55 4.63 4.59 10.76
N GLY A 56 4.47 5.60 11.62
CA GLY A 56 3.15 6.07 12.06
C GLY A 56 2.21 6.42 10.89
N GLU A 57 2.71 7.11 9.86
CA GLU A 57 1.94 7.47 8.68
C GLU A 57 1.59 6.26 7.79
N PHE A 58 2.51 5.29 7.69
CA PHE A 58 2.29 4.05 6.93
C PHE A 58 1.22 3.18 7.60
N LEU A 59 1.24 3.06 8.94
CA LEU A 59 0.24 2.30 9.69
C LEU A 59 -1.16 2.90 9.58
N VAL A 60 -1.26 4.23 9.57
CA VAL A 60 -2.54 4.92 9.34
C VAL A 60 -3.06 4.60 7.93
N MET A 61 -2.19 4.64 6.92
CA MET A 61 -2.56 4.28 5.54
C MET A 61 -2.93 2.81 5.40
N ASP A 62 -2.19 1.89 6.03
CA ASP A 62 -2.51 0.45 6.06
C ASP A 62 -3.92 0.20 6.56
N THR A 63 -4.23 0.79 7.72
CA THR A 63 -5.53 0.64 8.36
C THR A 63 -6.63 1.19 7.46
N TYR A 64 -6.38 2.33 6.80
CA TYR A 64 -7.31 2.93 5.85
C TYR A 64 -7.56 2.01 4.64
N LEU A 65 -6.50 1.51 4.01
CA LEU A 65 -6.57 0.64 2.83
C LEU A 65 -7.23 -0.71 3.14
N MET A 66 -6.95 -1.30 4.31
CA MET A 66 -7.62 -2.53 4.77
C MET A 66 -9.11 -2.30 5.00
N ASN A 67 -9.48 -1.19 5.64
CA ASN A 67 -10.88 -0.85 5.88
C ASN A 67 -11.62 -0.64 4.56
N LEU A 68 -11.00 0.09 3.63
CA LEU A 68 -11.54 0.35 2.31
C LEU A 68 -11.71 -0.95 1.50
N LYS A 69 -10.68 -1.80 1.46
CA LYS A 69 -10.74 -3.12 0.82
C LYS A 69 -11.90 -3.95 1.39
N THR A 70 -12.02 -4.00 2.71
CA THR A 70 -13.10 -4.74 3.39
C THR A 70 -14.47 -4.20 2.99
N ARG A 71 -14.70 -2.88 3.04
CA ARG A 71 -15.99 -2.28 2.65
C ARG A 71 -16.37 -2.52 1.20
N LEU A 72 -15.38 -2.53 0.30
CA LEU A 72 -15.61 -2.76 -1.12
C LEU A 72 -15.87 -4.23 -1.45
N LEU A 73 -15.29 -5.15 -0.69
CA LEU A 73 -15.47 -6.59 -0.88
C LEU A 73 -16.68 -7.14 -0.12
N LEU A 74 -17.15 -6.46 0.92
CA LEU A 74 -18.33 -6.89 1.66
C LEU A 74 -19.57 -6.81 0.76
N PRO A 75 -20.39 -7.87 0.72
CA PRO A 75 -21.68 -7.81 0.04
C PRO A 75 -22.53 -6.74 0.72
N ARG A 76 -23.11 -5.86 -0.09
CA ARG A 76 -24.11 -4.91 0.41
C ARG A 76 -25.31 -5.72 0.84
N THR A 77 -25.57 -5.79 2.15
CA THR A 77 -26.84 -6.30 2.66
C THR A 77 -27.93 -5.37 2.13
N GLU A 78 -28.78 -5.88 1.23
CA GLU A 78 -30.07 -5.24 0.91
C GLU A 78 -31.00 -5.27 2.13
#